data_AF-A0A076HQY0-F1
#
_entry.id   AF-A0A076HQY0-F1
#
_cell.length_a   1.000
_cell.length_b   1.000
_cell.length_c   1.000
_cell.angle_alpha   90.00
_cell.angle_beta   90.00
_cell.angle_gamma   90.00
#
_symmetry.space_group_name_H-M   'P 1'
#
loop_
_entity.id
_entity.type
_entity.pdbx_description
1 polymer ?
#
loop_
_entity_poly.entity_id
_entity_poly.type
_entity_poly.pdbx_seq_one_letter_code
_entity_poly.pdbx_strand_id
1 'polypeptide(L)'
;MPHQGEILQEAIKNSGISITRIVDGLGITRPTIYRKFKEETLDYAFVKRVGDIIGHDFSSDFTVVQQVTLPFVTQRADVTPLQSVTSKPVSVSQPEPECSKQLLALQTKYISLLEAYNELLLKVYGPR
;
A
#
# COMPACT_ATOMS: atom_id res chain seq x y z
N MET A 1 -13.59 4.97 -12.60
CA MET A 1 -12.40 5.51 -11.90
C MET A 1 -11.52 6.18 -12.96
N PRO A 2 -10.64 7.13 -12.63
CA PRO A 2 -9.71 7.65 -13.63
C PRO A 2 -8.80 6.52 -14.12
N HIS A 3 -8.56 6.46 -15.43
CA HIS A 3 -7.80 5.41 -16.06
C HIS A 3 -6.31 5.57 -15.72
N GLN A 4 -5.74 4.66 -14.93
CA GLN A 4 -4.41 4.85 -14.35
C GLN A 4 -3.30 4.92 -15.41
N GLY A 5 -3.45 4.17 -16.51
CA GLY A 5 -2.54 4.25 -17.65
C GLY A 5 -2.52 5.60 -18.35
N GLU A 6 -3.64 6.36 -18.36
CA GLU A 6 -3.70 7.68 -18.99
C GLU A 6 -2.96 8.73 -18.14
N ILE A 7 -3.15 8.68 -16.81
CA ILE A 7 -2.41 9.51 -15.84
C ILE A 7 -0.91 9.31 -16.02
N LEU A 8 -0.46 8.06 -16.11
CA LEU A 8 0.95 7.73 -16.29
C LEU A 8 1.50 8.31 -17.60
N GLN A 9 0.73 8.21 -18.68
CA GLN A 9 1.11 8.74 -19.98
C GLN A 9 1.23 10.27 -19.96
N GLU A 10 0.29 10.96 -19.30
CA GLU A 10 0.31 12.41 -19.17
C GLU A 10 1.51 12.88 -18.33
N ALA A 11 1.79 12.23 -17.19
CA ALA A 11 2.95 12.53 -16.37
C ALA A 11 4.28 12.35 -17.12
N ILE A 12 4.40 11.27 -17.91
CA ILE A 12 5.59 11.05 -18.75
C ILE A 12 5.71 12.17 -19.79
N LYS A 13 4.61 12.56 -20.42
CA LYS A 13 4.60 13.64 -21.42
C LYS A 13 4.99 14.99 -20.81
N ASN A 14 4.52 15.28 -19.60
CA ASN A 14 4.85 16.49 -18.85
C ASN A 14 6.31 16.52 -18.36
N SER A 15 6.89 15.34 -18.05
CA SER A 15 8.29 15.24 -17.65
C SER A 15 9.29 15.56 -18.78
N GLY A 16 8.86 15.50 -20.04
CA GLY A 16 9.73 15.70 -21.22
C GLY A 16 10.73 14.56 -21.45
N ILE A 17 10.66 13.47 -20.69
CA ILE A 17 11.58 12.33 -20.81
C ILE A 17 11.09 11.41 -21.92
N SER A 18 12.01 11.03 -22.81
CA SER A 18 11.68 10.11 -23.91
C SER A 18 11.26 8.73 -23.38
N ILE A 19 10.26 8.12 -24.03
CA ILE A 19 9.82 6.75 -23.71
C ILE A 19 11.02 5.79 -23.70
N THR A 20 11.96 5.92 -24.64
CA THR A 20 13.16 5.07 -24.73
C THR A 20 13.91 5.00 -23.41
N ARG A 21 14.19 6.15 -22.78
CA ARG A 21 14.90 6.22 -21.51
C ARG A 21 14.14 5.51 -20.38
N ILE A 22 12.82 5.59 -20.41
CA ILE A 22 11.94 4.99 -19.40
C ILE A 22 11.93 3.46 -19.54
N VAL A 23 11.75 2.93 -20.76
CA VAL A 23 11.79 1.47 -20.99
C VAL A 23 13.16 0.89 -20.68
N ASP A 24 14.24 1.61 -21.01
CA ASP A 24 15.61 1.21 -20.66
C ASP A 24 15.81 1.16 -19.13
N GLY A 25 15.33 2.17 -18.40
CA GLY A 25 15.41 2.22 -16.94
C GLY A 25 14.54 1.17 -16.23
N LEU A 26 13.44 0.72 -16.85
CA LEU A 26 12.57 -0.33 -16.32
C LEU A 26 12.98 -1.75 -16.75
N GLY A 27 13.87 -1.90 -17.73
CA GLY A 27 14.25 -3.18 -18.31
C GLY A 27 13.10 -3.87 -19.08
N ILE A 28 12.21 -3.09 -19.71
CA ILE A 28 11.07 -3.60 -20.48
C ILE A 28 11.11 -3.11 -21.93
N THR A 29 10.25 -3.68 -22.79
CA THR A 29 10.17 -3.30 -24.21
C THR A 29 9.12 -2.21 -24.47
N ARG A 30 9.29 -1.42 -25.54
CA ARG A 30 8.33 -0.37 -25.96
C ARG A 30 6.87 -0.87 -26.10
N PRO A 31 6.58 -2.03 -26.70
CA PRO A 31 5.22 -2.53 -26.77
C PRO A 31 4.60 -2.78 -25.38
N THR A 32 5.43 -3.12 -24.39
CA THR A 32 4.98 -3.37 -23.01
C THR A 32 4.55 -2.09 -22.32
N ILE A 33 5.31 -0.99 -22.46
CA ILE A 33 4.89 0.29 -21.87
C ILE A 33 3.62 0.83 -22.54
N TYR A 34 3.46 0.69 -23.85
CA TYR A 34 2.23 1.11 -24.54
C TYR A 34 1.00 0.28 -24.15
N ARG A 35 1.20 -1.00 -23.82
CA ARG A 35 0.12 -1.82 -23.27
C ARG A 35 -0.29 -1.34 -21.88
N LYS A 36 0.68 -0.98 -21.03
CA LYS A 36 0.42 -0.45 -19.69
C LYS A 36 -0.40 0.85 -19.71
N PHE A 37 -0.20 1.70 -20.70
CA PHE A 37 -1.03 2.91 -20.85
C PHE A 37 -2.52 2.63 -21.13
N LYS A 38 -2.86 1.42 -21.61
CA LYS A 38 -4.25 0.99 -21.86
C LYS A 38 -4.86 0.20 -20.70
N GLU A 39 -4.12 0.02 -19.60
CA GLU A 39 -4.65 -0.65 -18.41
C GLU A 39 -5.34 0.36 -17.48
N GLU A 40 -6.57 0.05 -17.07
CA GLU A 40 -7.34 0.91 -16.15
C GLU A 40 -6.70 0.95 -14.76
N THR A 41 -6.08 -0.16 -14.34
CA THR A 41 -5.33 -0.30 -13.09
C THR A 41 -3.90 -0.74 -13.36
N LEU A 42 -2.97 -0.18 -12.60
CA LEU A 42 -1.55 -0.45 -12.69
C LEU A 42 -1.00 -0.89 -11.33
N ASP A 43 0.03 -1.72 -11.38
CA ASP A 43 0.75 -2.13 -10.19
C ASP A 43 1.50 -0.93 -9.58
N TYR A 44 1.37 -0.76 -8.26
CA TYR A 44 1.99 0.36 -7.54
C TYR A 44 3.52 0.30 -7.62
N ALA A 45 4.13 -0.89 -7.53
CA ALA A 45 5.58 -1.00 -7.64
C ALA A 45 6.09 -0.62 -9.04
N PHE A 46 5.28 -0.82 -10.07
CA PHE A 46 5.55 -0.33 -11.40
C PHE A 46 5.46 1.20 -11.49
N VAL A 47 4.35 1.78 -11.02
CA VAL A 47 4.13 3.23 -11.00
C VAL A 47 5.24 3.95 -10.23
N LYS A 48 5.61 3.45 -9.05
CA LYS A 48 6.69 4.02 -8.23
C LYS A 48 8.01 4.06 -8.98
N ARG A 49 8.39 2.96 -9.66
CA ARG A 49 9.63 2.93 -10.46
C ARG A 49 9.61 3.92 -11.61
N VAL A 50 8.46 4.07 -12.28
CA VAL A 50 8.32 5.10 -13.33
C VAL A 50 8.48 6.50 -12.73
N GLY A 51 7.84 6.76 -11.59
CA GLY A 51 7.93 8.02 -10.85
C GLY A 51 9.37 8.37 -10.45
N ASP A 52 10.11 7.39 -9.93
CA ASP A 52 11.52 7.52 -9.58
C ASP A 52 12.39 7.88 -10.81
N ILE A 53 12.05 7.37 -12.01
CA ILE A 53 12.77 7.68 -13.27
C ILE A 53 12.42 9.09 -13.79
N ILE A 54 11.16 9.50 -13.69
CA ILE A 54 10.70 10.79 -14.21
C ILE A 54 10.75 11.94 -13.19
N GLY A 55 11.08 11.64 -11.94
CA GLY A 55 11.07 12.61 -10.84
C GLY A 55 9.67 13.10 -10.48
N HIS A 56 8.65 12.26 -10.66
CA HIS A 56 7.25 12.59 -10.40
C HIS A 56 6.72 11.75 -9.24
N ASP A 57 6.12 12.39 -8.24
CA ASP A 57 5.41 11.70 -7.18
C ASP A 57 3.97 11.41 -7.61
N PHE A 58 3.63 10.14 -7.70
CA PHE A 58 2.33 9.65 -8.12
C PHE A 58 1.35 9.43 -6.95
N SER A 59 1.77 9.73 -5.71
CA SER A 59 0.97 9.53 -4.50
C SER A 59 -0.26 10.45 -4.42
N SER A 60 -0.26 11.58 -5.12
CA SER A 60 -1.41 12.49 -5.23
C SER A 60 -2.44 12.02 -6.27
N ASP A 61 -1.97 11.37 -7.33
CA ASP A 61 -2.79 11.11 -8.53
C ASP A 61 -3.45 9.74 -8.48
N PHE A 62 -2.74 8.77 -7.91
CA PHE A 62 -3.37 7.53 -7.50
C PHE A 62 -3.83 7.71 -6.07
N THR A 63 -5.13 7.88 -5.90
CA THR A 63 -5.80 7.61 -4.62
C THR A 63 -5.70 6.11 -4.36
N VAL A 64 -4.49 5.65 -4.06
CA VAL A 64 -4.24 4.26 -3.69
C VAL A 64 -5.10 4.02 -2.45
N VAL A 65 -6.01 3.06 -2.57
CA VAL A 65 -6.56 2.33 -1.42
C VAL A 65 -5.37 1.61 -0.80
N GLN A 66 -4.52 2.37 -0.10
CA GLN A 66 -3.44 1.81 0.64
C GLN A 66 -4.16 1.17 1.81
N GLN A 67 -4.37 -0.14 1.73
CA GLN A 67 -4.44 -0.94 2.93
C GLN A 67 -3.12 -0.68 3.63
N VAL A 68 -3.18 0.27 4.57
CA VAL A 68 -2.08 0.71 5.41
C VAL A 68 -1.48 -0.57 5.97
N THR A 69 -0.34 -0.99 5.42
CA THR A 69 0.38 -2.13 5.94
C THR A 69 1.01 -1.60 7.21
N LEU A 70 0.38 -1.94 8.33
CA LEU A 70 0.76 -1.49 9.67
C LEU A 70 2.26 -1.77 9.89
N PRO A 71 3.00 -0.89 10.57
CA PRO A 71 4.44 -1.03 10.81
C PRO A 71 4.82 -2.20 11.74
N PHE A 72 3.89 -3.12 12.03
CA PHE A 72 4.14 -4.32 12.83
C PHE A 72 4.47 -5.57 11.98
N VAL A 73 4.55 -5.46 10.64
CA VAL A 73 5.02 -6.60 9.84
C VAL A 73 6.50 -6.82 10.13
N THR A 74 6.74 -7.83 10.97
CA THR A 74 8.02 -8.43 11.31
C THR A 74 8.93 -8.49 10.08
N GLN A 75 10.00 -7.71 10.10
CA GLN A 75 11.08 -7.79 9.13
C GLN A 75 11.58 -9.24 9.13
N ARG A 76 11.50 -9.92 7.98
CA ARG A 76 12.23 -11.17 7.79
C ARG A 76 13.71 -10.83 7.89
N ALA A 77 14.35 -11.42 8.89
CA ALA A 77 15.77 -11.30 9.16
C ALA A 77 16.59 -11.76 7.95
N ASP A 78 17.23 -10.82 7.27
CA ASP A 78 18.52 -11.10 6.64
C ASP A 78 19.56 -11.18 7.76
N VAL A 79 20.17 -12.35 7.86
CA VAL A 79 21.19 -12.68 8.85
C VAL A 79 22.50 -11.97 8.50
N THR A 80 22.92 -11.02 9.34
CA THR A 80 24.35 -10.69 9.48
C THR A 80 24.60 -10.24 10.92
N PRO A 81 25.48 -10.92 11.69
CA PRO A 81 25.70 -10.59 13.09
C PRO A 81 26.76 -9.49 13.21
N LEU A 82 26.63 -8.59 14.20
CA LEU A 82 27.72 -8.10 15.08
C LEU A 82 27.22 -6.96 16.02
N GLN A 83 27.27 -7.25 17.34
CA GLN A 83 27.64 -6.36 18.47
C GLN A 83 26.69 -5.19 18.85
N SER A 84 25.91 -5.29 19.94
CA SER A 84 26.21 -4.91 21.35
C SER A 84 26.44 -3.40 21.57
N VAL A 85 25.62 -2.68 22.35
CA VAL A 85 25.72 -2.39 23.82
C VAL A 85 24.82 -1.15 24.18
N THR A 86 24.09 -1.23 25.31
CA THR A 86 23.84 -0.17 26.32
C THR A 86 23.02 1.12 26.01
N SER A 87 21.75 1.05 26.42
CA SER A 87 20.92 1.96 27.26
C SER A 87 21.01 3.50 27.21
N LYS A 88 19.84 4.14 27.09
CA LYS A 88 19.30 5.18 27.99
C LYS A 88 17.76 5.31 27.83
N PRO A 89 16.96 5.35 28.92
CA PRO A 89 15.51 5.49 28.87
C PRO A 89 15.09 6.97 28.83
N VAL A 90 14.27 7.35 27.87
CA VAL A 90 13.56 8.64 27.87
C VAL A 90 12.11 8.36 28.23
N SER A 91 11.72 8.85 29.41
CA SER A 91 10.33 8.89 29.86
C SER A 91 9.52 9.78 28.93
N VAL A 92 8.49 9.21 28.29
CA VAL A 92 7.42 9.96 27.64
C VAL A 92 6.14 9.68 28.40
N SER A 93 5.66 10.70 29.09
CA SER A 93 4.31 10.81 29.62
C SER A 93 3.31 10.67 28.48
N GLN A 94 2.66 9.51 28.36
CA GLN A 94 1.65 9.27 27.33
C GLN A 94 0.23 9.25 27.92
N PRO A 95 -0.75 9.88 27.24
CA PRO A 95 -2.18 9.60 27.40
C PRO A 95 -2.51 8.24 26.74
N GLU A 96 -2.04 7.15 27.34
CA GLU A 96 -2.29 5.76 26.93
C GLU A 96 -3.75 5.24 27.05
N PRO A 97 -4.64 5.76 27.94
CA PRO A 97 -5.90 5.06 28.20
C PRO A 97 -6.98 5.26 27.12
N GLU A 98 -6.95 6.37 26.38
CA GLU A 98 -8.01 6.66 25.40
C GLU A 98 -7.80 5.93 24.07
N CYS A 99 -6.55 5.81 23.61
CA CYS A 99 -6.24 5.05 22.38
C CYS A 99 -6.54 3.55 22.56
N SER A 100 -6.14 2.99 23.70
CA SER A 100 -6.41 1.58 24.06
C SER A 100 -7.91 1.31 24.20
N LYS A 101 -8.67 2.22 24.81
CA LYS A 101 -10.12 2.14 24.92
C LYS A 101 -10.82 2.25 23.56
N GLN A 102 -10.35 3.12 22.68
CA GLN A 102 -10.89 3.26 21.33
C GLN A 102 -10.63 2.00 20.49
N LEU A 103 -9.45 1.39 20.61
CA LEU A 103 -9.12 0.11 19.98
C LEU A 103 -10.06 -0.99 20.47
N LEU A 104 -10.27 -1.10 21.79
CA LEU A 104 -11.15 -2.11 22.37
C LEU A 104 -12.61 -1.92 21.89
N ALA A 105 -13.08 -0.68 21.79
CA ALA A 105 -14.41 -0.38 21.28
C ALA A 105 -14.58 -0.79 19.81
N LEU A 106 -13.57 -0.57 18.97
CA LEU A 106 -13.58 -0.99 17.57
C LEU A 106 -13.53 -2.52 17.45
N GLN A 107 -12.70 -3.18 18.27
CA GLN A 107 -12.62 -4.63 18.32
C GLN A 107 -13.97 -5.25 18.69
N THR A 108 -14.66 -4.74 19.72
CA THR A 108 -15.98 -5.23 20.11
C THR A 108 -17.00 -5.05 18.99
N LYS A 109 -17.03 -3.88 18.33
CA LYS A 109 -17.93 -3.64 17.18
C LYS A 109 -17.70 -4.64 16.04
N TYR A 110 -16.44 -4.93 15.73
CA TYR A 110 -16.09 -5.90 14.69
C TYR A 110 -16.52 -7.32 15.05
N ILE A 111 -16.29 -7.75 16.29
CA ILE A 111 -16.71 -9.07 16.78
C ILE A 111 -18.23 -9.20 16.69
N SER A 112 -18.99 -8.22 17.19
CA SER A 112 -20.46 -8.25 17.13
C SER A 112 -20.99 -8.32 15.69
N LEU A 113 -20.32 -7.65 14.74
CA LEU A 113 -20.69 -7.72 13.33
C LEU A 113 -20.44 -9.11 12.73
N LEU A 114 -19.29 -9.73 13.03
CA LEU A 114 -18.98 -11.10 12.59
C LEU A 114 -19.95 -12.12 13.20
N GLU A 115 -20.29 -11.98 14.48
CA GLU A 115 -21.25 -12.85 15.15
C GLU A 115 -22.65 -12.73 14.52
N ALA A 116 -23.13 -11.50 14.29
CA ALA A 116 -24.41 -11.28 13.61
C ALA A 116 -24.44 -11.87 12.18
N TYR A 117 -23.32 -11.75 11.46
CA TYR A 117 -23.19 -12.35 10.13
C TYR A 117 -23.21 -13.88 10.20
N ASN A 118 -22.48 -14.48 11.15
CA ASN A 118 -22.46 -15.92 11.35
C ASN A 118 -23.82 -16.45 11.78
N GLU A 119 -24.54 -15.74 12.65
CA GLU A 119 -25.93 -16.08 12.99
C GLU A 119 -26.83 -16.07 11.75
N LEU A 120 -26.67 -15.10 10.86
CA LEU A 120 -27.46 -15.02 9.64
C LEU A 120 -27.15 -16.17 8.68
N LEU A 121 -25.87 -16.54 8.54
CA LEU A 121 -25.46 -17.72 7.80
C LEU A 121 -26.05 -19.00 8.39
N LEU A 122 -26.02 -19.15 9.71
CA LEU A 122 -26.63 -20.29 10.40
C LEU A 122 -28.15 -20.32 10.24
N LYS A 123 -28.83 -19.17 10.22
CA LYS A 123 -30.28 -19.10 9.98
C LYS A 123 -30.66 -19.48 8.54
N VAL A 124 -29.83 -19.13 7.56
CA VAL A 124 -30.12 -19.39 6.13
C VAL A 124 -29.66 -20.79 5.68
N TYR A 125 -28.54 -21.29 6.23
CA TYR A 125 -27.87 -22.51 5.77
C TYR A 125 -27.67 -23.55 6.88
N GLY A 126 -28.18 -23.31 8.09
CA GLY A 126 -28.14 -24.29 9.17
C GLY A 126 -28.98 -25.54 8.84
N PRO A 127 -28.59 -26.72 9.34
CA PRO A 127 -29.38 -27.93 9.18
C PRO A 127 -30.75 -27.76 9.87
N ARG A 128 -31.82 -28.20 9.19
CA ARG A 128 -33.20 -28.19 9.70
C ARG A 128 -33.36 -29.14 10.89
#